data_AF-A0A399U8A1-F1
#
_entry.id   AF-A0A399U8A1-F1
#
_cell.length_a   1.000
_cell.length_b   1.000
_cell.length_c   1.000
_cell.angle_alpha   90.00
_cell.angle_beta   90.00
_cell.angle_gamma   90.00
#
_symmetry.space_group_name_H-M   'P 1'
#
loop_
_entity.id
_entity.type
_entity.pdbx_description
1 polymer ?
#
loop_
_entity_poly.entity_id
_entity_poly.type
_entity_poly.pdbx_seq_one_letter_code
_entity_poly.pdbx_strand_id
1 'polypeptide(L)'
;MTLYNMLFGVDADYKAVLSALGLNIGDVPRFRDAYVDRENNRLVIYTRTGGGNRDYYESADSCRDHYPEHFGGENQPTGPWNSDLRKVSGFLYDEDDDFDCTYASFYYAIPAAAEKNGAEA
;
A
#
# COMPACT_ATOMS: atom_id res chain seq x y z
N MET A 1 21.36 -12.64 -17.44
CA MET A 1 20.12 -12.32 -16.72
C MET A 1 19.05 -13.27 -17.19
N THR A 2 18.50 -14.09 -16.30
CA THR A 2 17.69 -15.26 -16.67
C THR A 2 16.20 -14.94 -16.68
N LEU A 3 15.46 -15.61 -17.58
CA LEU A 3 14.02 -15.50 -17.83
C LEU A 3 13.14 -15.63 -16.57
N TYR A 4 13.68 -16.26 -15.52
CA TYR A 4 13.00 -16.45 -14.22
C TYR A 4 12.81 -15.13 -13.45
N ASN A 5 13.72 -14.16 -13.62
CA ASN A 5 13.58 -12.80 -13.06
C ASN A 5 12.54 -11.95 -13.82
N MET A 6 12.21 -12.31 -15.07
CA MET A 6 11.12 -11.68 -15.83
C MET A 6 9.75 -12.29 -15.50
N LEU A 7 9.70 -13.45 -14.84
CA LEU A 7 8.47 -14.22 -14.65
C LEU A 7 7.94 -14.19 -13.21
N PHE A 8 8.81 -14.01 -12.20
CA PHE A 8 8.41 -14.02 -10.77
C PHE A 8 9.20 -13.03 -9.88
N GLY A 9 9.81 -11.99 -10.45
CA GLY A 9 10.46 -10.95 -9.67
C GLY A 9 9.43 -9.98 -9.12
N VAL A 10 9.35 -9.84 -7.80
CA VAL A 10 8.79 -8.63 -7.15
C VAL A 10 9.33 -7.44 -7.93
N ASP A 11 8.44 -6.58 -8.45
CA ASP A 11 8.86 -5.51 -9.35
C ASP A 11 9.97 -4.71 -8.64
N ALA A 12 11.14 -4.59 -9.29
CA ALA A 12 12.29 -3.89 -8.72
C ALA A 12 11.97 -2.42 -8.38
N ASP A 13 10.81 -1.96 -8.83
CA ASP A 13 10.26 -0.62 -8.68
C ASP A 13 9.34 -0.44 -7.48
N TYR A 14 9.05 -1.44 -6.62
CA TYR A 14 8.19 -1.17 -5.44
C TYR A 14 8.77 -0.05 -4.56
N LYS A 15 10.11 0.01 -4.46
CA LYS A 15 10.80 1.10 -3.77
C LYS A 15 10.63 2.43 -4.48
N ALA A 16 10.63 2.43 -5.81
CA ALA A 16 10.40 3.64 -6.61
C ALA A 16 8.95 4.13 -6.45
N VAL A 17 7.97 3.21 -6.44
CA VAL A 17 6.56 3.52 -6.19
C VAL A 17 6.37 4.09 -4.79
N LEU A 18 6.89 3.42 -3.76
CA LEU A 18 6.81 3.92 -2.38
C LEU A 18 7.52 5.27 -2.24
N SER A 19 8.70 5.44 -2.84
CA SER A 19 9.44 6.70 -2.82
C SER A 19 8.69 7.83 -3.55
N ALA A 20 8.02 7.53 -4.66
CA ALA A 20 7.20 8.50 -5.40
C ALA A 20 5.98 8.96 -4.57
N LEU A 21 5.48 8.10 -3.70
CA LEU A 21 4.41 8.41 -2.74
C LEU A 21 4.94 9.01 -1.42
N GLY A 22 6.26 9.06 -1.23
CA GLY A 22 6.90 9.53 0.00
C GLY A 22 6.73 8.58 1.19
N LEU A 23 6.51 7.30 0.93
CA LEU A 23 6.30 6.25 1.93
C LEU A 23 7.49 5.30 2.07
N ASN A 24 7.59 4.65 3.22
CA ASN A 24 8.44 3.49 3.44
C ASN A 24 7.59 2.24 3.67
N ILE A 25 8.21 1.06 3.63
CA ILE A 25 7.54 -0.22 3.92
C ILE A 25 6.88 -0.20 5.31
N GLY A 26 7.51 0.46 6.29
CA GLY A 26 7.01 0.57 7.66
C GLY A 26 5.77 1.46 7.80
N ASP A 27 5.48 2.29 6.79
CA ASP A 27 4.30 3.16 6.77
C ASP A 27 3.09 2.46 6.13
N VAL A 28 3.27 1.26 5.59
CA VAL A 28 2.22 0.48 4.93
C VAL A 28 1.84 -0.73 5.79
N PRO A 29 0.59 -0.83 6.26
CA PRO A 29 0.17 -1.99 7.06
C PRO A 29 0.20 -3.25 6.22
N ARG A 30 0.87 -4.28 6.76
CA ARG A 30 0.93 -5.62 6.15
C ARG A 30 1.26 -5.59 4.65
N PHE A 31 2.26 -4.78 4.30
CA PHE A 31 2.77 -4.63 2.94
C PHE A 31 2.99 -5.99 2.26
N ARG A 32 2.57 -6.07 0.99
CA ARG A 32 2.81 -7.24 0.13
C ARG A 32 3.62 -6.85 -1.08
N ASP A 33 3.15 -5.86 -1.83
CA ASP A 33 3.84 -5.36 -3.02
C ASP A 33 3.42 -3.92 -3.36
N ALA A 34 4.18 -3.26 -4.23
CA ALA A 34 3.77 -2.02 -4.87
C ALA A 34 4.30 -1.96 -6.31
N TYR A 35 3.48 -1.53 -7.25
CA TYR A 35 3.80 -1.54 -8.67
C TYR A 35 3.07 -0.43 -9.44
N VAL A 36 3.50 -0.21 -10.68
CA VAL A 36 2.86 0.73 -11.60
C VAL A 36 1.89 -0.04 -12.49
N ASP A 37 0.60 0.26 -12.39
CA ASP A 37 -0.40 -0.19 -13.34
C ASP A 37 -0.30 0.68 -14.60
N ARG A 38 0.40 0.14 -15.62
CA ARG A 38 0.63 0.81 -16.91
C ARG A 38 -0.62 0.89 -17.78
N GLU A 39 -1.62 0.03 -17.55
CA GLU A 39 -2.86 0.02 -18.34
C GLU A 39 -3.73 1.22 -17.96
N ASN A 40 -3.80 1.51 -16.66
CA ASN A 40 -4.60 2.61 -16.11
C ASN A 40 -3.76 3.82 -15.69
N ASN A 41 -2.45 3.79 -15.96
CA ASN A 41 -1.47 4.84 -15.67
C ASN A 41 -1.52 5.34 -14.21
N ARG A 42 -1.44 4.41 -13.27
CA ARG A 42 -1.58 4.65 -11.81
C ARG A 42 -0.60 3.82 -11.00
N LEU A 43 -0.35 4.23 -9.77
CA LEU A 43 0.45 3.49 -8.79
C LEU A 43 -0.48 2.64 -7.93
N VAL A 44 -0.03 1.44 -7.57
CA VAL A 44 -0.81 0.50 -6.75
C VAL A 44 0.04 0.03 -5.58
N ILE A 45 -0.52 0.10 -4.38
CA ILE A 45 0.03 -0.56 -3.18
C ILE A 45 -0.88 -1.73 -2.84
N TYR A 46 -0.30 -2.93 -2.81
CA TYR A 46 -0.99 -4.17 -2.45
C TYR A 46 -0.68 -4.57 -1.02
N THR A 47 -1.73 -4.83 -0.24
CA THR A 47 -1.67 -5.07 1.19
C THR A 47 -2.50 -6.29 1.59
N ARG A 48 -2.21 -6.89 2.73
CA ARG A 48 -3.05 -7.96 3.33
C ARG A 48 -3.87 -7.44 4.51
N THR A 49 -4.65 -6.40 4.23
CA THR A 49 -5.52 -5.67 5.18
C THR A 49 -6.97 -5.57 4.68
N GLY A 50 -7.35 -6.40 3.70
CA GLY A 50 -8.70 -6.44 3.16
C GLY A 50 -9.65 -7.36 3.91
N GLY A 51 -10.94 -7.26 3.58
CA GLY A 51 -11.97 -8.23 3.96
C GLY A 51 -12.04 -8.43 5.46
N GLY A 52 -11.94 -9.68 5.94
CA GLY A 52 -12.00 -9.97 7.38
C GLY A 52 -10.86 -9.36 8.23
N ASN A 53 -9.82 -8.80 7.62
CA ASN A 53 -8.77 -8.07 8.33
C ASN A 53 -9.06 -6.56 8.41
N ARG A 54 -10.04 -6.05 7.65
CA ARG A 54 -10.19 -4.61 7.40
C ARG A 54 -10.44 -3.82 8.67
N ASP A 55 -11.38 -4.26 9.52
CA ASP A 55 -11.72 -3.56 10.76
C ASP A 55 -10.52 -3.42 11.72
N TYR A 56 -9.61 -4.41 11.71
CA TYR A 56 -8.39 -4.38 12.53
C TYR A 56 -7.38 -3.34 12.02
N TYR A 57 -7.23 -3.20 10.70
CA TYR A 57 -6.22 -2.31 10.10
C TYR A 57 -6.78 -0.96 9.63
N GLU A 58 -8.09 -0.73 9.74
CA GLU A 58 -8.77 0.46 9.22
C GLU A 58 -8.29 1.74 9.91
N SER A 59 -8.38 1.79 11.23
CA SER A 59 -7.92 2.90 12.08
C SER A 59 -7.71 2.43 13.51
N ALA A 60 -6.98 3.22 14.31
CA ALA A 60 -6.81 2.94 15.73
C ALA A 60 -8.15 2.82 16.48
N ASP A 61 -9.13 3.66 16.13
CA ASP A 61 -10.46 3.63 16.74
C ASP A 61 -11.25 2.39 16.32
N SER A 62 -11.23 2.03 15.03
CA SER A 62 -11.87 0.80 14.53
C SER A 62 -11.27 -0.45 15.19
N CYS A 63 -9.94 -0.50 15.29
CA CYS A 63 -9.23 -1.59 15.95
C CYS A 63 -9.63 -1.69 17.43
N ARG A 64 -9.74 -0.56 18.14
CA ARG A 64 -10.12 -0.53 19.56
C ARG A 64 -11.57 -0.93 19.79
N ASP A 65 -12.47 -0.55 18.89
CA ASP A 65 -13.91 -0.85 18.99
C ASP A 65 -14.18 -2.35 18.77
N HIS A 66 -13.54 -2.94 17.75
CA HIS A 66 -13.76 -4.35 17.39
C HIS A 66 -12.88 -5.32 18.18
N TYR A 67 -11.70 -4.87 18.63
CA TYR A 67 -10.71 -5.70 19.33
C TYR A 67 -10.15 -4.99 20.59
N PRO A 68 -11.00 -4.65 21.56
CA PRO A 68 -10.59 -3.95 22.77
C PRO A 68 -9.55 -4.72 23.59
N GLU A 69 -9.49 -6.05 23.48
CA GLU A 69 -8.52 -6.91 24.16
C GLU A 69 -7.06 -6.63 23.76
N HIS A 70 -6.83 -6.04 22.59
CA HIS A 70 -5.49 -5.63 22.15
C HIS A 70 -5.06 -4.30 22.77
N PHE A 71 -5.98 -3.57 23.41
CA PHE A 71 -5.74 -2.29 24.06
C PHE A 71 -5.75 -2.44 25.58
N GLY A 72 -4.57 -2.41 26.20
CA GLY A 72 -4.42 -2.55 27.66
C GLY A 72 -3.11 -3.17 28.14
N GLY A 73 -2.27 -3.66 27.22
CA GLY A 73 -0.93 -4.19 27.52
C GLY A 73 0.21 -3.32 26.97
N GLU A 74 1.44 -3.85 27.02
CA GLU A 74 2.63 -3.18 26.46
C GLU A 74 2.68 -3.25 24.92
N ASN A 75 1.95 -4.19 24.30
CA ASN A 75 1.95 -4.45 22.85
C ASN A 75 0.69 -3.92 22.15
N GLN A 76 0.35 -2.65 22.39
CA GLN A 76 -0.83 -2.04 21.79
C GLN A 76 -0.63 -1.78 20.29
N PRO A 77 -1.61 -2.06 19.44
CA PRO A 77 -1.58 -1.68 18.03
C PRO A 77 -1.42 -0.16 17.87
N THR A 78 -0.34 0.28 17.22
CA THR A 78 -0.06 1.70 16.96
C THR A 78 -0.16 2.09 15.49
N GLY A 79 -0.48 1.13 14.62
CA GLY A 79 -0.50 1.29 13.18
C GLY A 79 0.76 0.73 12.52
N PRO A 80 1.04 1.08 11.26
CA PRO A 80 0.26 1.98 10.39
C PRO A 80 -1.16 1.47 10.07
N TRP A 81 -2.04 2.33 9.55
CA TRP A 81 -3.45 2.02 9.26
C TRP A 81 -3.82 2.23 7.79
N ASN A 82 -4.87 1.57 7.30
CA ASN A 82 -5.42 1.80 5.96
C ASN A 82 -5.87 3.26 5.80
N SER A 83 -6.41 3.87 6.85
CA SER A 83 -6.76 5.29 6.86
C SER A 83 -5.55 6.22 6.69
N ASP A 84 -4.33 5.78 7.00
CA ASP A 84 -3.12 6.57 6.74
C ASP A 84 -2.74 6.53 5.26
N LEU A 85 -2.90 5.37 4.61
CA LEU A 85 -2.73 5.22 3.16
C LEU A 85 -3.68 6.14 2.38
N ARG A 86 -4.94 6.28 2.82
CA ARG A 86 -5.91 7.18 2.16
C ARG A 86 -5.57 8.67 2.29
N LYS A 87 -4.70 9.06 3.22
CA LYS A 87 -4.23 10.45 3.40
C LYS A 87 -3.04 10.78 2.50
N VAL A 88 -2.43 9.78 1.86
CA VAL A 88 -1.26 9.96 1.01
C VAL A 88 -1.66 10.71 -0.25
N SER A 89 -0.79 11.62 -0.69
CA SER A 89 -1.05 12.46 -1.86
C SER A 89 -1.26 11.60 -3.11
N GLY A 90 -2.28 11.96 -3.90
CA GLY A 90 -2.61 11.25 -5.12
C GLY A 90 -3.51 10.04 -4.91
N PHE A 91 -3.98 9.73 -3.69
CA PHE A 91 -4.94 8.66 -3.46
C PHE A 91 -6.19 8.82 -4.34
N LEU A 92 -6.57 7.73 -5.02
CA LEU A 92 -7.74 7.67 -5.89
C LEU A 92 -8.87 6.93 -5.17
N TYR A 93 -8.64 5.66 -4.85
CA TYR A 93 -9.57 4.79 -4.14
C TYR A 93 -8.82 3.53 -3.65
N ASP A 94 -9.47 2.72 -2.82
CA ASP A 94 -9.02 1.38 -2.45
C ASP A 94 -10.15 0.36 -2.62
N GLU A 95 -9.80 -0.88 -2.90
CA GLU A 95 -10.76 -1.98 -3.01
C GLU A 95 -10.17 -3.29 -2.48
N ASP A 96 -11.06 -4.17 -2.02
CA ASP A 96 -10.68 -5.55 -1.66
C ASP A 96 -10.55 -6.39 -2.94
N ASP A 97 -9.64 -7.34 -2.94
CA ASP A 97 -9.42 -8.23 -4.08
C ASP A 97 -10.59 -9.23 -4.25
N ASP A 98 -11.12 -9.34 -5.47
CA ASP A 98 -12.26 -10.20 -5.80
C ASP A 98 -11.96 -11.70 -5.63
N PHE A 99 -10.70 -12.12 -5.81
CA PHE A 99 -10.30 -13.52 -5.69
C PHE A 99 -9.96 -13.89 -4.24
N ASP A 100 -9.22 -13.03 -3.55
CA ASP A 100 -8.90 -13.19 -2.13
C ASP A 100 -9.09 -11.86 -1.38
N CYS A 101 -10.30 -11.68 -0.85
CA CYS A 101 -10.67 -10.46 -0.14
C CYS A 101 -9.85 -10.21 1.12
N THR A 102 -8.98 -11.12 1.58
CA THR A 102 -8.03 -10.79 2.66
C THR A 102 -6.96 -9.78 2.25
N TYR A 103 -6.85 -9.52 0.94
CA TYR A 103 -6.00 -8.51 0.34
C TYR A 103 -6.80 -7.29 -0.10
N ALA A 104 -6.11 -6.14 -0.06
CA ALA A 104 -6.64 -4.86 -0.51
C ALA A 104 -5.59 -4.11 -1.33
N SER A 105 -6.06 -3.46 -2.38
CA SER A 105 -5.27 -2.62 -3.28
C SER A 105 -5.62 -1.15 -3.07
N PHE A 106 -4.59 -0.32 -2.91
CA PHE A 106 -4.72 1.13 -2.80
C PHE A 106 -4.16 1.77 -4.06
N TYR A 107 -4.96 2.57 -4.75
CA TYR A 107 -4.63 3.16 -6.04
C TYR A 107 -4.30 4.64 -5.89
N TYR A 108 -3.25 5.09 -6.58
CA TYR A 108 -2.78 6.47 -6.56
C TYR A 108 -2.50 6.99 -7.96
N ALA A 109 -2.71 8.29 -8.17
CA ALA A 109 -2.26 8.98 -9.37
C ALA A 109 -0.73 9.05 -9.41
N ILE A 110 -0.15 8.96 -10.60
CA ILE A 110 1.28 9.22 -10.80
C ILE A 110 1.52 10.72 -10.60
N PRO A 111 2.41 11.14 -9.68
CA PRO A 111 2.69 12.54 -9.46
C PRO A 111 3.30 13.17 -10.72
N ALA A 112 2.75 14.31 -11.16
CA ALA A 112 3.16 15.02 -12.38
C ALA A 112 4.65 15.48 -12.38
N ALA A 113 5.34 15.37 -11.24
CA ALA A 113 6.77 15.71 -11.11
C ALA A 113 7.74 14.70 -11.77
N ALA A 114 7.26 13.57 -12.29
CA ALA A 114 8.11 12.60 -12.99
C ALA A 114 8.51 13.02 -14.43
N GLU A 115 7.99 14.13 -14.97
CA GLU A 115 8.31 14.58 -16.34
C GLU A 115 9.54 15.48 -16.47
N LYS A 116 10.28 15.78 -15.39
CA LYS A 116 11.50 16.60 -15.49
C LYS A 116 12.60 16.03 -14.62
N ASN A 117 13.41 15.12 -15.18
CA ASN A 117 14.85 14.94 -14.89
C ASN A 117 15.44 13.81 -15.76
N GLY A 118 15.46 14.01 -17.08
CA GLY A 118 16.05 13.05 -18.02
C GLY A 118 16.53 13.64 -19.34
N ALA A 119 16.68 14.97 -19.42
CA ALA A 119 17.24 15.63 -20.59
C ALA A 119 17.96 16.91 -20.15
N GLU A 120 19.20 16.78 -19.68
CA GLU A 120 20.15 17.88 -19.74
C GLU A 120 21.59 17.37 -19.84
N ALA A 121 22.23 17.79 -20.94
CA ALA A 121 23.65 17.81 -21.31
C ALA A 121 24.41 16.49 -21.55
#